data_AF-A0A316M6G9-F1
#
_entry.id   AF-A0A316M6G9-F1
#
_cell.length_a   1.000
_cell.length_b   1.000
_cell.length_c   1.000
_cell.angle_alpha   90.00
_cell.angle_beta   90.00
_cell.angle_gamma   90.00
#
_symmetry.space_group_name_H-M   'P 1'
#
loop_
_entity.id
_entity.type
_entity.pdbx_description
1 polymer ?
#
loop_
_entity_poly.entity_id
_entity_poly.type
_entity_poly.pdbx_seq_one_letter_code
_entity_poly.pdbx_strand_id
1 'polypeptide(L)' 'MKGEIHMNENSLKLAQREVDEALEAIKAMEDGLDNESLCKDTVKKNFMLLSSKVEHLEELLKQEGIL' A
#
# COMPACT_ATOMS: atom_id res chain seq x y z
N MET A 1 -17.95 -15.25 -22.88
CA MET A 1 -17.34 -13.91 -23.06
C MET A 1 -16.39 -13.70 -21.89
N LYS A 2 -15.08 -13.67 -22.12
CA LYS A 2 -14.12 -13.23 -21.09
C LYS A 2 -14.22 -11.71 -21.08
N GLY A 3 -14.81 -11.13 -20.04
CA GLY A 3 -14.90 -9.68 -19.89
C GLY A 3 -13.48 -9.14 -19.77
N GLU A 4 -13.09 -8.26 -20.68
CA GLU A 4 -11.87 -7.49 -20.52
C GLU A 4 -12.06 -6.59 -19.29
N ILE A 5 -11.31 -6.90 -18.23
CA ILE A 5 -11.23 -6.07 -17.04
C ILE A 5 -10.33 -4.90 -17.41
N HIS A 6 -10.92 -3.76 -17.76
CA HIS A 6 -10.19 -2.54 -18.00
C HIS A 6 -10.38 -1.64 -16.78
N MET A 7 -9.40 -1.64 -15.87
CA MET A 7 -9.35 -0.65 -14.80
C MET A 7 -9.45 0.74 -15.44
N ASN A 8 -10.38 1.55 -14.98
CA ASN A 8 -10.48 2.91 -15.47
C ASN A 8 -9.26 3.73 -14.97
N GLU A 9 -8.97 4.83 -15.67
CA GLU A 9 -7.78 5.65 -15.41
C GLU A 9 -7.73 6.21 -13.96
N ASN A 10 -8.88 6.44 -13.32
CA ASN A 10 -8.92 6.88 -11.93
C ASN A 10 -8.59 5.75 -10.97
N SER A 11 -9.11 4.54 -11.19
CA SER A 11 -8.77 3.34 -10.40
C SER A 11 -7.28 3.01 -10.49
N LEU A 12 -6.69 3.16 -11.68
CA LEU A 12 -5.25 3.01 -11.90
C LEU A 12 -4.43 4.03 -11.10
N LYS A 13 -4.82 5.31 -11.13
CA LYS A 13 -4.15 6.37 -10.35
C LYS A 13 -4.26 6.16 -8.85
N LEU A 14 -5.41 5.66 -8.38
CA LEU A 14 -5.61 5.32 -6.97
C LEU A 14 -4.74 4.14 -6.55
N ALA A 15 -4.73 3.06 -7.33
CA ALA A 15 -3.88 1.90 -7.06
C ALA A 15 -2.39 2.28 -7.04
N GLN A 16 -1.94 3.10 -7.99
CA GLN A 16 -0.56 3.57 -8.03
C GLN A 16 -0.20 4.42 -6.80
N ARG A 17 -1.10 5.31 -6.37
CA ARG A 17 -0.91 6.10 -5.16
C ARG A 17 -0.82 5.23 -3.89
N GLU A 18 -1.69 4.23 -3.75
CA GLU A 18 -1.65 3.33 -2.59
C GLU A 18 -0.34 2.51 -2.56
N VAL A 19 0.19 2.13 -3.72
CA VAL A 19 1.50 1.48 -3.84
C VAL A 19 2.63 2.42 -3.44
N ASP A 20 2.63 3.66 -3.92
CA ASP A 20 3.65 4.66 -3.59
C ASP A 20 3.67 4.96 -2.08
N GLU A 21 2.50 5.14 -1.47
CA GLU A 21 2.37 5.39 -0.03
C GLU A 21 2.83 4.17 0.81
N ALA A 22 2.57 2.95 0.35
CA ALA A 22 3.08 1.73 0.98
C ALA A 22 4.61 1.62 0.90
N LEU A 23 5.20 1.95 -0.26
CA LEU A 23 6.66 1.95 -0.45
C LEU A 23 7.35 3.01 0.43
N GLU A 24 6.74 4.19 0.59
CA GLU A 24 7.27 5.24 1.45
C GLU A 24 7.23 4.85 2.94
N ALA A 25 6.16 4.17 3.37
CA ALA A 25 6.09 3.62 4.73
C ALA A 25 7.19 2.56 4.99
N ILE A 26 7.51 1.73 4.00
CA ILE A 26 8.60 0.75 4.09
C ILE A 26 9.95 1.47 4.21
N LYS A 27 10.24 2.44 3.34
CA LYS A 27 11.48 3.23 3.43
C LYS A 27 11.65 3.91 4.78
N ALA A 28 10.59 4.51 5.33
CA ALA A 28 10.63 5.13 6.65
C ALA A 28 10.90 4.12 7.78
N MET A 29 10.52 2.85 7.61
CA MET A 29 10.91 1.77 8.53
C MET A 29 12.38 1.38 8.35
N GLU A 30 12.85 1.22 7.11
CA GLU A 30 14.25 0.88 6.80
C GLU A 30 15.21 1.96 7.31
N ASP A 31 14.94 3.23 7.01
CA ASP A 31 15.74 4.37 7.47
C ASP A 31 15.81 4.47 9.00
N GLY A 32 14.71 4.12 9.68
CA GLY A 32 14.70 4.08 11.14
C GLY A 32 15.52 2.92 11.73
N LEU A 33 15.57 1.78 11.03
CA LEU A 33 16.31 0.58 11.48
C LEU A 33 17.81 0.82 11.33
N ASP A 34 18.23 1.42 10.22
CA ASP A 34 19.63 1.71 9.91
C ASP A 34 20.25 2.78 10.83
N ASN A 35 19.43 3.65 11.42
CA ASN A 35 19.88 4.73 12.31
C ASN A 35 19.80 4.38 13.82
N GLU A 36 19.52 3.12 14.20
CA GLU A 36 19.29 2.65 15.59
C GLU A 36 18.30 3.51 16.40
N SER A 37 17.48 4.33 15.74
CA SER A 37 16.63 5.35 16.38
C SER A 37 15.16 4.94 16.46
N LEU A 38 14.83 3.68 16.16
CA LEU A 38 13.43 3.22 16.15
C LEU A 38 12.93 2.87 17.55
N CYS A 39 12.14 3.80 18.11
CA CYS A 39 11.20 3.45 19.15
C CYS A 39 10.16 2.45 18.61
N LYS A 40 9.83 1.44 19.43
CA LYS A 40 8.79 0.42 19.16
C LYS A 40 7.47 1.01 18.67
N ASP A 41 7.12 2.23 19.11
CA ASP A 41 5.90 2.92 18.70
C ASP A 41 5.95 3.37 17.23
N THR A 42 7.12 3.78 16.72
CA THR A 42 7.31 4.16 15.31
C THR A 42 7.16 2.95 14.40
N VAL A 43 7.78 1.82 14.76
CA VAL A 43 7.63 0.56 14.00
C VAL A 43 6.18 0.11 13.97
N LYS A 44 5.48 0.16 15.12
CA LYS A 44 4.07 -0.22 15.20
C LYS A 44 3.19 0.70 14.34
N LYS A 45 3.44 2.01 14.34
CA LYS A 45 2.69 2.97 13.52
C LYS A 45 2.88 2.70 12.03
N ASN A 46 4.12 2.48 11.61
CA ASN A 46 4.42 2.21 10.20
C ASN A 46 3.87 0.86 9.73
N PHE A 47 3.92 -0.17 10.59
CA PHE A 47 3.29 -1.46 10.31
C PHE A 47 1.77 -1.33 10.16
N MET A 48 1.11 -0.61 11.07
CA MET A 48 -0.35 -0.36 10.94
C MET A 48 -0.71 0.41 9.68
N LEU A 49 0.10 1.40 9.30
CA LEU A 49 -0.09 2.15 8.05
C LEU A 49 0.04 1.21 6.84
N LEU A 50 1.10 0.41 6.79
CA LEU A 50 1.34 -0.54 5.71
C LEU A 50 0.17 -1.54 5.59
N SER A 51 -0.28 -2.13 6.69
CA SER A 51 -1.42 -3.07 6.67
C SER A 51 -2.68 -2.43 6.11
N SER A 52 -2.99 -1.20 6.53
CA SER A 52 -4.16 -0.47 6.02
C SER A 52 -4.06 -0.19 4.52
N LYS A 53 -2.86 0.13 4.01
CA LYS A 53 -2.63 0.38 2.58
C LYS A 53 -2.75 -0.89 1.74
N VAL A 54 -2.23 -2.00 2.24
CA VAL A 54 -2.37 -3.30 1.59
C VAL A 54 -3.84 -3.75 1.54
N GLU A 55 -4.59 -3.57 2.63
CA GLU A 55 -6.03 -3.90 2.65
C GLU A 55 -6.82 -3.07 1.63
N HIS A 56 -6.59 -1.75 1.56
CA HIS A 56 -7.25 -0.91 0.55
C HIS A 56 -6.88 -1.31 -0.88
N LEU A 57 -5.61 -1.65 -1.13
CA LEU A 57 -5.18 -2.14 -2.43
C LEU A 57 -5.89 -3.46 -2.79
N GLU A 58 -6.02 -4.38 -1.83
CA GLU A 58 -6.73 -5.64 -2.02
C GLU A 58 -8.22 -5.41 -2.35
N GLU A 59 -8.87 -4.47 -1.64
CA GLU A 59 -10.26 -4.09 -1.91
C GLU A 59 -10.45 -3.51 -3.31
N LEU A 60 -9.56 -2.61 -3.75
CA LEU A 60 -9.58 -2.04 -5.10
C LEU A 60 -9.45 -3.13 -6.16
N LEU A 61 -8.51 -4.07 -5.98
CA LEU A 61 -8.30 -5.17 -6.91
C LEU A 61 -9.52 -6.11 -6.97
N LYS A 62 -10.19 -6.36 -5.83
CA LYS A 62 -11.46 -7.11 -5.79
C LYS A 62 -12.60 -6.40 -6.51
N GLN A 63 -12.72 -5.08 -6.32
CA GLN A 63 -13.76 -4.28 -6.98
C GLN A 63 -13.62 -4.27 -8.49
N GLU A 64 -12.38 -4.24 -8.97
CA GLU A 64 -12.08 -4.32 -10.40
C GLU A 64 -12.19 -5.78 -10.92
N GLY A 65 -12.42 -6.78 -10.06
CA GLY A 65 -12.55 -8.18 -10.43
C GLY A 65 -11.21 -8.85 -10.81
N ILE A 66 -10.10 -8.23 -10.42
CA ILE A 66 -8.74 -8.74 -10.62
C ILE A 66 -8.40 -9.83 -9.59
N LEU A 67 -8.91 -9.65 -8.35
CA LEU A 67 -8.87 -10.62 -7.25
C LEU A 67 -10.28 -11.14 -6.95
#